data_AF-A0A376VYC1-F1
#
_entry.id   AF-A0A376VYC1-F1
#
_cell.length_a   1.000
_cell.length_b   1.000
_cell.length_c   1.000
_cell.angle_alpha   90.00
_cell.angle_beta   90.00
_cell.angle_gamma   90.00
#
_symmetry.space_group_name_H-M   'P 1'
#
loop_
_entity.id
_entity.type
_entity.pdbx_description
1 polymer ?
#
loop_
_entity_poly.entity_id
_entity_poly.type
_entity_poly.pdbx_seq_one_letter_code
_entity_poly.pdbx_strand_id
1 'polypeptide(L)'
;MEGGWRPTVRPPRLGGNARMGVFATRSTFRPNPIGMSLVELKEVVCHKDSVILKLGSLDLVDGTPVVDIKPYLPFAESLPDASASYAQSAPAAEMAVCFTAEVEKQLLTLKKRYPQLTLFIREVLAQDPRPAYRKGEERAKPMPSGCMILTFAGASPTQVLKSLRWNRVKFTPFSFDISFALVN
;
A
#
# COMPACT_ATOMS: atom_id res chain seq x y z
N MET A 1 18.25 5.68 -9.96
CA MET A 1 17.59 5.56 -8.63
C MET A 1 18.57 6.02 -7.56
N GLU A 2 18.32 7.16 -6.92
CA GLU A 2 19.28 7.87 -6.04
C GLU A 2 19.42 7.29 -4.62
N GLY A 3 18.76 6.17 -4.30
CA GLY A 3 18.70 5.63 -2.93
C GLY A 3 19.78 4.62 -2.55
N GLY A 4 20.51 4.08 -3.53
CA GLY A 4 21.54 3.06 -3.34
C GLY A 4 21.03 1.73 -2.74
N TRP A 5 21.88 0.72 -2.80
CA TRP A 5 21.68 -0.55 -2.09
C TRP A 5 22.05 -0.43 -0.60
N ARG A 6 21.40 -1.19 0.28
CA ARG A 6 21.77 -1.31 1.70
C ARG A 6 21.90 -2.79 2.10
N PRO A 7 22.97 -3.19 2.82
CA PRO A 7 23.15 -4.59 3.22
C PRO A 7 22.10 -5.07 4.23
N THR A 8 21.57 -4.16 5.06
CA THR A 8 20.52 -4.45 6.03
C THR A 8 19.40 -3.42 5.98
N VAL A 9 18.18 -3.86 6.34
CA VAL A 9 16.97 -3.04 6.41
C VAL A 9 16.21 -3.32 7.71
N ARG A 10 15.19 -2.52 8.00
CA ARG A 10 14.28 -2.71 9.14
C ARG A 10 12.89 -3.04 8.61
N PRO A 11 12.52 -4.33 8.47
CA PRO A 11 11.20 -4.71 7.99
C PRO A 11 10.11 -4.18 8.94
N PRO A 12 9.04 -3.54 8.45
CA PRO A 12 7.98 -3.01 9.31
C PRO A 12 7.33 -4.09 10.19
N ARG A 13 7.23 -5.31 9.66
CA ARG A 13 6.60 -6.47 10.34
C ARG A 13 7.51 -7.18 11.35
N LEU A 14 8.74 -6.70 11.54
CA LEU A 14 9.69 -7.23 12.53
C LEU A 14 9.83 -6.28 13.73
N GLY A 15 8.71 -5.68 14.16
CA GLY A 15 8.67 -4.78 15.33
C GLY A 15 9.43 -3.45 15.17
N GLY A 16 9.84 -3.07 13.96
CA GLY A 16 10.46 -1.77 13.64
C GLY A 16 11.90 -1.54 14.15
N ASN A 17 12.33 -2.27 15.18
CA ASN A 17 13.64 -2.09 15.80
C ASN A 17 14.69 -3.14 15.38
N ALA A 18 14.25 -4.32 14.94
CA ALA A 18 15.15 -5.36 14.47
C ALA A 18 15.61 -5.09 13.03
N ARG A 19 16.91 -5.34 12.77
CA ARG A 19 17.48 -5.31 11.43
C ARG A 19 17.57 -6.71 10.86
N MET A 20 17.44 -6.80 9.54
CA MET A 20 17.58 -8.04 8.78
C MET A 20 18.43 -7.79 7.54
N GLY A 21 19.22 -8.78 7.14
CA GLY A 21 19.96 -8.75 5.87
C GLY A 21 18.98 -8.60 4.70
N VAL A 22 19.31 -7.74 3.74
CA VAL A 22 18.44 -7.40 2.60
C VAL A 22 17.94 -8.63 1.83
N PHE A 23 18.80 -9.65 1.65
CA PHE A 23 18.47 -10.86 0.92
C PHE A 23 17.42 -11.72 1.61
N ALA A 24 17.32 -11.65 2.94
CA ALA A 24 16.28 -12.29 3.73
C ALA A 24 14.96 -11.51 3.75
N THR A 25 14.85 -10.39 2.99
CA THR A 25 13.67 -9.52 2.96
C THR A 25 13.17 -9.26 1.55
N ARG A 26 11.99 -8.64 1.38
CA ARG A 26 11.52 -8.13 0.07
C ARG A 26 11.75 -6.63 -0.12
N SER A 27 12.83 -6.08 0.45
CA SER A 27 13.13 -4.64 0.32
C SER A 27 13.57 -4.26 -1.11
N THR A 28 13.22 -3.03 -1.51
CA THR A 28 13.68 -2.40 -2.76
C THR A 28 15.14 -1.93 -2.70
N PHE A 29 15.72 -1.78 -1.50
CA PHE A 29 17.12 -1.42 -1.32
C PHE A 29 18.01 -2.65 -1.57
N ARG A 30 18.04 -3.17 -2.80
CA ARG A 30 18.84 -4.34 -3.27
C ARG A 30 19.94 -3.91 -4.25
N PRO A 31 21.02 -4.71 -4.45
CA PRO A 31 22.05 -4.39 -5.45
C PRO A 31 21.44 -4.30 -6.85
N ASN A 32 20.56 -5.25 -7.15
CA ASN A 32 19.71 -5.27 -8.33
C ASN A 32 18.27 -5.02 -7.87
N PRO A 33 17.69 -3.82 -8.10
CA PRO A 33 16.38 -3.43 -7.57
C PRO A 33 15.23 -4.03 -8.41
N ILE A 34 15.20 -5.37 -8.47
CA ILE A 34 14.18 -6.13 -9.19
C ILE A 34 13.15 -6.64 -8.18
N GLY A 35 11.90 -6.22 -8.37
CA GLY A 35 10.73 -6.76 -7.67
C GLY A 35 10.10 -7.91 -8.44
N MET A 36 9.37 -8.77 -7.73
CA MET A 36 8.59 -9.86 -8.34
C MET A 36 7.17 -9.80 -7.80
N SER A 37 6.21 -9.84 -8.71
CA SER A 37 4.78 -9.77 -8.42
C SER A 37 4.09 -10.97 -9.07
N LEU A 38 3.42 -11.79 -8.26
CA LEU A 38 2.51 -12.81 -8.76
C LEU A 38 1.13 -12.17 -8.93
N VAL A 39 0.64 -12.11 -10.16
CA VAL A 39 -0.60 -11.42 -10.51
C VAL A 39 -1.51 -12.29 -11.34
N GLU A 40 -2.80 -12.11 -11.14
CA GLU A 40 -3.82 -12.77 -11.96
C GLU A 40 -3.95 -12.04 -13.30
N LEU A 41 -3.84 -12.78 -14.40
CA LEU A 41 -4.16 -12.28 -15.73
C LEU A 41 -5.67 -12.39 -15.95
N LYS A 42 -6.36 -11.24 -16.08
CA LYS A 42 -7.80 -11.17 -16.34
C LYS A 42 -8.13 -11.23 -17.82
N GLU A 43 -7.36 -10.53 -18.65
CA GLU A 43 -7.63 -10.41 -20.08
C GLU A 43 -6.36 -10.02 -20.84
N VAL A 44 -6.26 -10.46 -22.10
CA VAL A 44 -5.27 -9.99 -23.07
C VAL A 44 -6.03 -9.24 -24.17
N VAL A 45 -5.73 -7.96 -24.33
CA VAL A 45 -6.36 -7.11 -25.35
C VAL A 45 -5.32 -6.72 -26.39
N CYS A 46 -5.53 -7.14 -27.63
CA CYS A 46 -4.71 -6.72 -28.76
C CYS A 46 -5.40 -5.56 -29.48
N HIS A 47 -4.71 -4.43 -29.61
CA HIS A 47 -5.21 -3.26 -30.32
C HIS A 47 -4.12 -2.70 -31.24
N LYS A 48 -4.31 -2.87 -32.56
CA LYS A 48 -3.32 -2.54 -33.60
C LYS A 48 -1.95 -3.14 -33.25
N ASP A 49 -0.94 -2.30 -33.06
CA ASP A 49 0.45 -2.71 -32.77
C ASP A 49 0.74 -2.78 -31.26
N SER A 50 -0.29 -2.89 -30.42
CA SER A 50 -0.15 -2.94 -28.96
C SER A 50 -0.87 -4.13 -28.35
N VAL A 51 -0.26 -4.69 -27.30
CA VAL A 51 -0.83 -5.74 -26.45
C VAL A 51 -0.96 -5.18 -25.04
N ILE A 52 -2.17 -5.25 -24.50
CA ILE A 52 -2.50 -4.75 -23.16
C ILE A 52 -2.92 -5.95 -22.30
N LEU A 53 -2.19 -6.17 -21.21
CA LEU A 53 -2.56 -7.17 -20.22
C LEU A 53 -3.40 -6.50 -19.13
N LYS A 54 -4.66 -6.92 -18.97
CA LYS A 54 -5.48 -6.52 -17.83
C LYS A 54 -5.19 -7.48 -16.68
N LEU A 55 -4.70 -6.93 -15.57
CA LEU A 55 -4.26 -7.69 -14.41
C LEU A 55 -5.23 -7.48 -13.23
N GLY A 56 -5.25 -8.43 -12.30
CA GLY A 56 -5.90 -8.30 -11.01
C GLY A 56 -5.11 -7.40 -10.05
N SER A 57 -5.10 -7.74 -8.76
CA SER A 57 -4.37 -6.97 -7.73
C SER A 57 -2.87 -6.92 -8.04
N LEU A 58 -2.31 -5.71 -8.04
CA LEU A 58 -0.91 -5.42 -8.38
C LEU A 58 -0.29 -4.57 -7.27
N ASP A 59 0.98 -4.80 -6.97
CA ASP A 59 1.76 -4.07 -5.94
C ASP A 59 2.77 -3.09 -6.55
N LEU A 60 2.51 -2.62 -7.77
CA LEU A 60 3.37 -1.71 -8.52
C LEU A 60 2.81 -0.28 -8.54
N VAL A 61 3.71 0.70 -8.56
CA VAL A 61 3.34 2.10 -8.79
C VAL A 61 3.23 2.34 -10.30
N ASP A 62 2.32 3.23 -10.70
CA ASP A 62 2.20 3.66 -12.10
C ASP A 62 3.55 4.11 -12.68
N GLY A 63 3.83 3.69 -13.92
CA GLY A 63 5.11 3.91 -14.59
C GLY A 63 6.27 3.02 -14.15
N THR A 64 6.05 2.02 -13.28
CA THR A 64 7.11 1.04 -12.93
C THR A 64 7.52 0.25 -14.18
N PRO A 65 8.81 0.25 -14.58
CA PRO A 65 9.25 -0.50 -15.75
C PRO A 65 9.10 -2.01 -15.54
N VAL A 66 8.52 -2.69 -16.54
CA VAL A 66 8.44 -4.15 -16.58
C VAL A 66 9.65 -4.69 -17.33
N VAL A 67 10.39 -5.59 -16.69
CA VAL A 67 11.62 -6.17 -17.26
C VAL A 67 11.40 -7.56 -17.86
N ASP A 68 10.36 -8.28 -17.42
CA ASP A 68 10.10 -9.67 -17.81
C ASP A 68 8.64 -10.05 -17.49
N ILE A 69 8.10 -11.01 -18.25
CA ILE A 69 6.75 -11.57 -18.06
C ILE A 69 6.86 -13.09 -18.26
N LYS A 70 6.43 -13.85 -17.25
CA LYS A 70 6.44 -15.32 -17.29
C LYS A 70 5.09 -15.89 -16.84
N PRO A 71 4.64 -17.02 -17.43
CA PRO A 71 3.46 -17.71 -16.92
C PRO A 71 3.78 -18.32 -15.54
N TYR A 72 2.81 -18.25 -14.63
CA TYR A 72 2.90 -18.97 -13.36
C TYR A 72 2.68 -20.47 -13.59
N LEU A 73 3.61 -21.30 -13.12
CA LEU A 73 3.59 -22.75 -13.27
C LEU A 73 3.43 -23.40 -11.89
N PRO A 74 2.21 -23.80 -11.49
CA PRO A 74 1.96 -24.31 -10.14
C PRO A 74 2.88 -25.47 -9.73
N PHE A 75 3.19 -26.39 -10.66
CA PHE A 75 4.06 -27.54 -10.36
C PHE A 75 5.50 -27.16 -10.04
N ALA A 76 5.97 -26.01 -10.52
CA ALA A 76 7.36 -25.54 -10.34
C ALA A 76 7.48 -24.44 -9.28
N GLU A 77 6.43 -23.63 -9.09
CA GLU A 77 6.48 -22.40 -8.29
C GLU A 77 5.59 -22.43 -7.05
N SER A 78 4.63 -23.37 -6.95
CA SER A 78 3.79 -23.49 -5.76
C SER A 78 4.50 -24.27 -4.67
N LEU A 79 4.65 -23.65 -3.49
CA LEU A 79 5.13 -24.30 -2.27
C LEU A 79 4.16 -23.99 -1.12
N PRO A 80 3.01 -24.68 -1.04
CA PRO A 80 1.95 -24.36 -0.07
C PRO A 80 2.39 -24.42 1.40
N ASP A 81 3.33 -25.32 1.70
CA ASP A 81 3.84 -25.53 3.06
C ASP A 81 5.05 -24.64 3.40
N ALA A 82 5.36 -23.63 2.57
CA ALA A 82 6.42 -22.69 2.84
C ALA A 82 6.19 -21.94 4.17
N SER A 83 7.21 -21.88 5.02
CA SER A 83 7.17 -21.17 6.29
C SER A 83 8.11 -19.97 6.30
N ALA A 84 7.79 -18.96 7.10
CA ALA A 84 8.60 -17.77 7.30
C ALA A 84 8.75 -17.49 8.80
N SER A 85 9.94 -17.04 9.22
CA SER A 85 10.24 -16.70 10.61
C SER A 85 9.59 -15.39 11.07
N TYR A 86 8.99 -14.62 10.16
CA TYR A 86 8.26 -13.40 10.43
C TYR A 86 7.20 -13.16 9.34
N ALA A 87 6.17 -12.36 9.65
CA ALA A 87 5.09 -12.02 8.72
C ALA A 87 4.32 -13.23 8.13
N GLN A 88 4.15 -14.28 8.95
CA GLN A 88 3.51 -15.54 8.55
C GLN A 88 2.02 -15.40 8.23
N SER A 89 1.33 -14.45 8.86
CA SER A 89 -0.07 -14.13 8.61
C SER A 89 -0.24 -12.75 7.98
N ALA A 90 -1.33 -12.57 7.25
CA ALA A 90 -1.78 -11.26 6.81
C ALA A 90 -2.08 -10.36 8.04
N PRO A 91 -1.88 -9.04 7.95
CA PRO A 91 -2.29 -8.13 9.00
C PRO A 91 -3.78 -8.28 9.29
N ALA A 92 -4.15 -8.36 10.56
CA ALA A 92 -5.54 -8.33 10.95
C ALA A 92 -6.14 -6.96 10.62
N ALA A 93 -7.22 -6.94 9.84
CA ALA A 93 -7.92 -5.73 9.42
C ALA A 93 -8.98 -5.33 10.47
N GLU A 94 -8.54 -5.15 11.72
CA GLU A 94 -9.43 -5.03 12.88
C GLU A 94 -9.89 -3.59 13.18
N MET A 95 -9.29 -2.59 12.54
CA MET A 95 -9.65 -1.20 12.81
C MET A 95 -10.94 -0.81 12.07
N ALA A 96 -11.95 -0.37 12.83
CA ALA A 96 -13.16 0.19 12.26
C ALA A 96 -12.83 1.50 11.49
N VAL A 97 -13.37 1.65 10.29
CA VAL A 97 -13.15 2.83 9.42
C VAL A 97 -14.48 3.52 9.15
N CYS A 98 -14.58 4.77 9.60
CA CYS A 98 -15.77 5.62 9.48
C CYS A 98 -15.45 6.81 8.58
N PHE A 99 -16.41 7.18 7.73
CA PHE A 99 -16.31 8.36 6.87
C PHE A 99 -17.19 9.47 7.44
N THR A 100 -16.72 10.71 7.36
CA THR A 100 -17.59 11.86 7.62
C THR A 100 -18.55 12.09 6.46
N ALA A 101 -19.67 12.78 6.72
CA ALA A 101 -20.67 13.07 5.69
C ALA A 101 -20.08 13.78 4.45
N GLU A 102 -19.10 14.67 4.65
CA GLU A 102 -18.40 15.34 3.54
C GLU A 102 -17.58 14.35 2.70
N VAL A 103 -16.85 13.44 3.33
CA VAL A 103 -16.11 12.38 2.64
C VAL A 103 -17.06 11.46 1.87
N GLU A 104 -18.18 11.07 2.46
CA GLU A 104 -19.17 10.23 1.80
C GLU A 104 -19.74 10.90 0.55
N LYS A 105 -20.05 12.20 0.61
CA LYS A 105 -20.50 12.99 -0.56
C LYS A 105 -19.46 13.00 -1.68
N GLN A 106 -18.19 13.16 -1.35
CA GLN A 106 -17.10 13.13 -2.33
C GLN A 106 -16.90 11.74 -2.93
N LEU A 107 -16.95 10.69 -2.10
CA LEU A 107 -16.86 9.30 -2.56
C LEU A 107 -18.01 8.93 -3.50
N LEU A 108 -19.23 9.41 -3.24
CA LEU A 108 -20.37 9.24 -4.14
C LEU A 108 -20.13 9.86 -5.52
N THR A 109 -19.50 11.04 -5.56
CA THR A 109 -19.14 11.72 -6.81
C THR A 109 -18.09 10.91 -7.59
N LEU A 110 -17.09 10.37 -6.89
CA LEU A 110 -16.00 9.58 -7.49
C LEU A 110 -16.42 8.16 -7.87
N LYS A 111 -17.47 7.60 -7.25
CA LYS A 111 -17.93 6.22 -7.47
C LYS A 111 -18.20 5.90 -8.95
N LYS A 112 -18.65 6.89 -9.74
CA LYS A 112 -18.87 6.72 -11.19
C LYS A 112 -17.58 6.35 -11.93
N ARG A 113 -16.44 6.92 -11.53
CA ARG A 113 -15.14 6.69 -12.13
C ARG A 113 -14.36 5.56 -11.45
N TYR A 114 -14.50 5.43 -10.14
CA TYR A 114 -13.81 4.44 -9.32
C TYR A 114 -14.82 3.67 -8.45
N PRO A 115 -15.50 2.66 -8.99
CA PRO A 115 -16.60 1.97 -8.30
C PRO A 115 -16.21 1.34 -6.96
N GLN A 116 -14.95 0.89 -6.83
CA GLN A 116 -14.43 0.20 -5.65
C GLN A 116 -13.66 1.10 -4.68
N LEU A 117 -13.59 2.41 -4.92
CA LEU A 117 -12.73 3.31 -4.14
C LEU A 117 -13.06 3.30 -2.64
N THR A 118 -14.35 3.32 -2.29
CA THR A 118 -14.79 3.31 -0.89
C THR A 118 -14.36 2.03 -0.17
N LEU A 119 -14.53 0.87 -0.81
CA LEU A 119 -14.12 -0.42 -0.25
C LEU A 119 -12.60 -0.46 -0.09
N PHE A 120 -11.87 -0.08 -1.14
CA PHE A 120 -10.41 -0.02 -1.11
C PHE A 120 -9.86 0.84 0.04
N ILE A 121 -10.39 2.06 0.22
CA ILE A 121 -9.96 2.94 1.32
C ILE A 121 -10.26 2.29 2.67
N ARG A 122 -11.42 1.66 2.86
CA ARG A 122 -11.75 0.95 4.10
C ARG A 122 -10.78 -0.19 4.36
N GLU A 123 -10.52 -1.04 3.37
CA GLU A 123 -9.63 -2.21 3.52
C GLU A 123 -8.18 -1.81 3.82
N VAL A 124 -7.67 -0.75 3.19
CA VAL A 124 -6.33 -0.24 3.45
C VAL A 124 -6.23 0.36 4.84
N LEU A 125 -7.18 1.21 5.21
CA LEU A 125 -7.16 1.86 6.52
C LEU A 125 -7.41 0.85 7.66
N ALA A 126 -8.25 -0.17 7.46
CA ALA A 126 -8.54 -1.19 8.47
C ALA A 126 -7.30 -1.98 8.93
N GLN A 127 -6.24 -2.03 8.11
CA GLN A 127 -4.96 -2.65 8.45
C GLN A 127 -4.09 -1.82 9.39
N ASP A 128 -4.55 -0.64 9.78
CA ASP A 128 -3.83 0.35 10.58
C ASP A 128 -2.54 0.86 9.89
N PRO A 129 -2.59 2.03 9.22
CA PRO A 129 -1.44 2.57 8.49
C PRO A 129 -0.34 3.12 9.42
N ARG A 130 -0.52 3.10 10.74
CA ARG A 130 0.49 3.60 11.68
C ARG A 130 1.72 2.68 11.69
N PRO A 131 2.94 3.24 11.90
CA PRO A 131 4.14 2.43 12.03
C PRO A 131 4.01 1.40 13.15
N ALA A 132 4.51 0.17 12.92
CA ALA A 132 4.36 -0.94 13.86
C ALA A 132 4.92 -0.66 15.27
N TYR A 133 5.89 0.24 15.41
CA TYR A 133 6.44 0.63 16.72
C TYR A 133 5.50 1.51 17.56
N ARG A 134 4.42 2.05 16.97
CA ARG A 134 3.35 2.78 17.69
C ARG A 134 2.16 1.90 18.07
N LYS A 135 2.19 0.60 17.73
CA LYS A 135 1.18 -0.37 18.19
C LYS A 135 1.38 -0.64 19.68
N GLY A 136 0.81 0.21 20.53
CA GLY A 136 0.94 0.13 21.99
C GLY A 136 0.92 1.48 22.71
N GLU A 137 1.05 2.60 22.00
CA GLU A 137 0.74 3.91 22.60
C GLU A 137 -0.78 3.97 22.84
N GLU A 138 -1.18 3.76 24.10
CA GLU A 138 -2.54 3.91 24.58
C GLU A 138 -3.08 5.33 24.29
N ARG A 139 -4.40 5.35 24.07
CA ARG A 139 -5.28 6.47 23.70
C ARG A 139 -4.90 7.81 24.37
N ALA A 140 -4.03 8.58 23.74
CA ALA A 140 -3.98 10.02 23.95
C ALA A 140 -5.16 10.67 23.21
N LYS A 141 -6.36 10.52 23.82
CA LYS A 141 -7.67 11.19 23.63
C LYS A 141 -8.83 10.24 23.34
N PRO A 142 -9.99 10.46 23.99
CA PRO A 142 -11.19 9.66 23.73
C PRO A 142 -11.76 10.02 22.36
N MET A 143 -11.42 9.24 21.33
CA MET A 143 -12.26 9.13 20.13
C MET A 143 -13.53 8.37 20.55
N PRO A 144 -14.76 8.86 20.28
CA PRO A 144 -15.98 8.32 20.89
C PRO A 144 -16.34 6.86 20.54
N SER A 145 -15.59 6.17 19.68
CA SER A 145 -16.04 4.89 19.14
C SER A 145 -14.96 4.01 18.50
N GLY A 146 -13.69 4.04 18.95
CA GLY A 146 -12.67 3.10 18.44
C GLY A 146 -12.50 3.06 16.90
N CYS A 147 -12.97 4.09 16.20
CA CYS A 147 -13.08 4.16 14.75
C CYS A 147 -12.08 5.19 14.22
N MET A 148 -11.34 4.85 13.17
CA MET A 148 -10.56 5.83 12.41
C MET A 148 -11.54 6.65 11.57
N ILE A 149 -11.66 7.94 11.90
CA ILE A 149 -12.47 8.89 11.14
C ILE A 149 -11.59 9.52 10.06
N LEU A 150 -11.93 9.28 8.80
CA LEU A 150 -11.28 9.98 7.68
C LEU A 150 -11.92 11.37 7.52
N THR A 151 -11.10 12.41 7.43
CA THR A 151 -11.50 13.79 7.14
C THR A 151 -10.64 14.36 6.01
N PHE A 152 -11.22 15.20 5.15
CA PHE A 152 -10.45 16.00 4.20
C PHE A 152 -10.12 17.34 4.86
N ALA A 153 -8.83 17.62 5.10
CA ALA A 153 -8.37 18.94 5.51
C ALA A 153 -8.33 19.91 4.30
N GLY A 154 -9.49 20.19 3.70
CA GLY A 154 -9.63 21.19 2.62
C GLY A 154 -9.06 20.79 1.25
N ALA A 155 -8.77 19.51 1.02
CA ALA A 155 -8.22 19.02 -0.25
C ALA A 155 -9.32 18.53 -1.20
N SER A 156 -9.17 18.81 -2.50
CA SER A 156 -10.10 18.37 -3.55
C SER A 156 -10.01 16.85 -3.78
N PRO A 157 -11.06 16.19 -4.32
CA PRO A 157 -11.14 14.72 -4.44
C PRO A 157 -9.99 14.06 -5.22
N THR A 158 -9.30 14.79 -6.10
CA THR A 158 -8.13 14.32 -6.85
C THR A 158 -6.83 14.31 -6.03
N GLN A 159 -6.80 14.98 -4.87
CA GLN A 159 -5.60 15.13 -4.04
C GLN A 159 -5.41 13.97 -3.04
N VAL A 160 -6.48 13.31 -2.58
CA VAL A 160 -6.37 12.14 -1.68
C VAL A 160 -5.82 10.89 -2.37
N LEU A 161 -6.03 10.73 -3.68
CA LEU A 161 -5.39 9.66 -4.44
C LEU A 161 -3.87 9.86 -4.59
N LYS A 162 -3.36 11.10 -4.46
CA LYS A 162 -1.93 11.39 -4.51
C LYS A 162 -1.23 11.15 -3.16
N SER A 163 -1.95 11.23 -2.04
CA SER A 163 -1.38 11.09 -0.68
C SER A 163 -1.23 9.64 -0.20
N LEU A 164 -1.88 8.67 -0.87
CA LEU A 164 -1.69 7.22 -0.64
C LEU A 164 -0.34 6.68 -1.16
N ARG A 165 0.55 7.54 -1.67
CA ARG A 165 1.92 7.16 -2.06
C ARG A 165 2.78 6.89 -0.82
N TRP A 166 2.82 5.64 -0.38
CA TRP A 166 3.73 5.20 0.68
C TRP A 166 5.17 5.02 0.18
N ASN A 167 6.10 5.47 1.02
CA ASN A 167 7.56 5.29 1.01
C ASN A 167 8.37 5.90 -0.15
N ARG A 168 8.63 7.21 0.03
CA ARG A 168 9.97 7.83 -0.17
C ARG A 168 10.50 7.84 -1.61
N VAL A 169 9.83 8.59 -2.48
CA VAL A 169 10.45 9.23 -3.66
C VAL A 169 10.04 10.70 -3.65
N LYS A 170 11.03 11.59 -3.49
CA LYS A 170 10.81 13.05 -3.54
C LYS A 170 10.60 13.47 -4.99
N PHE A 171 9.53 14.21 -5.25
CA PHE A 171 9.47 15.18 -6.33
C PHE A 171 8.85 16.46 -5.74
N THR A 172 9.60 17.55 -5.75
CA THR A 172 9.14 18.93 -5.48
C THR A 172 9.28 19.70 -6.81
N PRO A 173 8.40 20.67 -7.13
CA PRO A 173 7.98 21.76 -6.24
C PRO A 173 6.48 21.72 -5.87
N PHE A 174 6.16 22.41 -4.78
CA PHE A 174 4.91 22.42 -3.98
C PHE A 174 4.78 21.29 -2.96
N SER A 175 5.49 21.49 -1.83
CA SER A 175 5.25 20.84 -0.55
C SER A 175 3.81 21.01 -0.08
N PHE A 176 3.16 19.92 0.34
CA PHE A 176 2.05 19.97 1.29
C PHE A 176 2.09 18.74 2.21
N ASP A 177 2.07 19.02 3.51
CA ASP A 177 2.05 18.04 4.60
C ASP A 177 0.68 17.37 4.74
N ILE A 178 0.68 16.05 4.95
CA ILE A 178 -0.48 15.34 5.50
C ILE A 178 -0.47 15.60 7.00
N SER A 179 -1.18 16.63 7.44
CA SER A 179 -1.42 16.87 8.85
C SER A 179 -2.44 15.84 9.37
N PHE A 180 -1.97 14.87 10.15
CA PHE A 180 -2.83 14.15 11.07
C PHE A 180 -3.23 15.14 12.16
N ALA A 181 -4.43 15.73 12.04
CA ALA A 181 -5.00 16.48 13.13
C ALA A 181 -5.40 15.51 14.24
N LEU A 182 -4.52 15.35 15.24
CA LEU A 182 -4.94 15.05 16.59
C LEU A 182 -5.76 16.25 17.05
N VAL A 183 -7.06 16.24 16.78
CA VAL A 183 -7.98 17.18 17.41
C VAL A 183 -7.78 17.04 18.92
N ASN A 184 -7.37 18.14 19.57
CA ASN A 184 -7.81 18.53 20.92
C ASN A 184 -8.38 17.45 21.84
#